data_AF-A0A9Q3C1L2-F1
#
_entry.id   AF-A0A9Q3C1L2-F1
#
_cell.length_a   1.000
_cell.length_b   1.000
_cell.length_c   1.000
_cell.angle_alpha   90.00
_cell.angle_beta   90.00
_cell.angle_gamma   90.00
#
_symmetry.space_group_name_H-M   'P 1'
#
loop_
_entity.id
_entity.type
_entity.pdbx_description
1 polymer ?
#
loop_
_entity_poly.entity_id
_entity_poly.type
_entity_poly.pdbx_seq_one_letter_code
_entity_poly.pdbx_strand_id
1 'polypeptide(L)'
;MKTYAKHKQCKILLQFLQQKYRSSELESQSEEPWLRDYKDNKSFLIDGLLYNREKHTSALTVIDRDHISLILQELHDCPYMGHMSEDRNKERLGGTAWWPKWEQ
;
A
#
# COMPACT_ATOMS: atom_id res chain seq x y z
N MET A 1 8.09 -7.93 -6.95
CA MET A 1 7.12 -9.00 -6.61
C MET A 1 7.53 -9.90 -5.43
N LYS A 2 8.81 -10.27 -5.23
CA LYS A 2 9.27 -11.11 -4.09
C LYS A 2 8.95 -10.54 -2.70
N THR A 3 8.77 -9.23 -2.60
CA THR A 3 8.52 -8.49 -1.36
C THR A 3 7.14 -8.77 -0.78
N TYR A 4 6.08 -8.74 -1.60
CA TYR A 4 4.71 -9.09 -1.17
C TYR A 4 4.62 -10.53 -0.65
N ALA A 5 5.44 -11.42 -1.20
CA ALA A 5 5.55 -12.81 -0.75
C ALA A 5 6.24 -12.99 0.62
N LYS A 6 6.67 -11.93 1.30
CA LYS A 6 7.14 -12.01 2.70
C LYS A 6 6.06 -11.60 3.70
N HIS A 7 5.04 -10.86 3.27
CA HIS A 7 4.02 -10.31 4.15
C HIS A 7 2.71 -11.10 4.04
N LYS A 8 2.28 -11.72 5.15
CA LYS A 8 1.10 -12.62 5.19
C LYS A 8 -0.15 -11.95 4.58
N GLN A 9 -0.47 -10.73 5.02
CA GLN A 9 -1.66 -10.02 4.57
C GLN A 9 -1.61 -9.68 3.07
N CYS A 10 -0.43 -9.35 2.52
CA CYS A 10 -0.30 -9.09 1.10
C CYS A 10 -0.44 -10.36 0.27
N LYS A 11 0.01 -11.51 0.77
CA LYS A 11 -0.24 -12.79 0.09
C LYS A 11 -1.73 -13.08 -0.01
N ILE A 12 -2.46 -12.91 1.09
CA ILE A 12 -3.91 -13.14 1.13
C ILE A 12 -4.61 -12.17 0.17
N LEU A 13 -4.22 -10.89 0.17
CA LEU A 13 -4.77 -9.90 -0.75
C LEU A 13 -4.45 -10.21 -2.22
N LEU A 14 -3.24 -10.65 -2.53
CA LEU A 14 -2.89 -11.09 -3.89
C LEU A 14 -3.75 -12.28 -4.33
N GLN A 15 -4.01 -13.23 -3.43
CA GLN A 15 -4.91 -14.35 -3.71
C GLN A 15 -6.33 -13.87 -3.96
N PHE A 16 -6.86 -12.94 -3.17
CA PHE A 16 -8.17 -12.34 -3.43
C PHE A 16 -8.26 -11.70 -4.82
N LEU A 17 -7.26 -10.90 -5.19
CA LEU A 17 -7.27 -10.15 -6.45
C LEU A 17 -7.03 -11.02 -7.69
N GLN A 18 -6.44 -12.20 -7.51
CA GLN A 18 -6.20 -13.17 -8.58
C GLN A 18 -7.33 -14.22 -8.70
N GLN A 19 -8.14 -14.39 -7.66
CA GLN A 19 -9.27 -15.32 -7.68
C GLN A 19 -10.47 -14.72 -8.41
N LYS A 20 -11.14 -15.56 -9.20
CA LYS A 20 -12.37 -15.19 -9.92
C LYS A 20 -13.61 -15.11 -9.01
N TYR A 21 -13.55 -15.74 -7.84
CA TYR A 21 -14.66 -15.88 -6.90
C TYR A 21 -14.22 -15.53 -5.48
N ARG A 22 -15.17 -15.05 -4.66
CA ARG A 22 -14.91 -14.77 -3.24
C ARG A 22 -14.70 -16.07 -2.46
N SER A 23 -13.72 -16.07 -1.56
CA SER A 23 -13.42 -17.18 -0.66
C SER A 23 -13.61 -16.76 0.80
N SER A 24 -14.61 -17.33 1.48
CA SER A 24 -14.87 -17.08 2.91
C SER A 24 -13.72 -17.52 3.82
N GLU A 25 -12.95 -18.53 3.40
CA GLU A 25 -11.76 -19.00 4.10
C GLU A 25 -10.63 -17.96 4.06
N LEU A 26 -10.45 -17.26 2.94
CA LEU A 26 -9.46 -16.19 2.85
C LEU A 26 -9.93 -14.95 3.63
N GLU A 27 -11.24 -14.66 3.61
CA GLU A 27 -11.81 -13.55 4.39
C GLU A 27 -11.58 -13.72 5.89
N SER A 28 -11.64 -14.93 6.42
CA SER A 28 -11.37 -15.19 7.85
C SER A 28 -9.88 -15.05 8.23
N GLN A 29 -8.98 -15.09 7.25
CA GLN A 29 -7.52 -14.97 7.46
C GLN A 29 -7.00 -13.55 7.25
N SER A 30 -7.79 -12.70 6.59
CA SER A 30 -7.45 -11.31 6.31
C SER A 30 -7.75 -10.41 7.50
N GLU A 31 -6.84 -9.49 7.78
CA GLU A 31 -6.98 -8.51 8.87
C GLU A 31 -7.40 -7.13 8.33
N GLU A 32 -7.91 -6.27 9.20
CA GLU A 32 -8.12 -4.85 8.89
C GLU A 32 -6.77 -4.10 8.78
N PRO A 33 -6.62 -3.08 7.91
CA PRO A 33 -7.64 -2.53 6.99
C PRO A 33 -7.77 -3.29 5.65
N TRP A 34 -6.96 -4.33 5.43
CA TRP A 34 -6.84 -5.01 4.13
C TRP A 34 -8.15 -5.64 3.66
N LEU A 35 -8.90 -6.26 4.58
CA LEU A 35 -10.18 -6.89 4.25
C LEU A 35 -11.22 -5.86 3.81
N ARG A 36 -11.34 -4.76 4.54
CA ARG A 36 -12.23 -3.66 4.19
C ARG A 36 -11.85 -3.04 2.85
N ASP A 37 -10.57 -2.70 2.65
CA ASP A 37 -10.11 -2.09 1.40
C ASP A 37 -10.33 -3.00 0.19
N TYR A 38 -10.20 -4.32 0.36
CA TYR A 38 -10.58 -5.28 -0.67
C TYR A 38 -12.09 -5.27 -0.95
N LYS A 39 -12.93 -5.34 0.10
CA LYS A 39 -14.40 -5.36 -0.04
C LYS A 39 -14.93 -4.07 -0.67
N ASP A 40 -14.27 -2.95 -0.42
CA ASP A 40 -14.60 -1.63 -0.97
C ASP A 40 -14.06 -1.41 -2.40
N ASN A 41 -13.44 -2.43 -3.01
CA ASN A 41 -12.77 -2.35 -4.32
C ASN A 41 -11.69 -1.27 -4.38
N LYS A 42 -11.01 -1.01 -3.26
CA LYS A 42 -9.90 -0.07 -3.21
C LYS A 42 -8.58 -0.70 -3.60
N SER A 43 -8.40 -1.99 -3.34
CA SER A 43 -7.17 -2.72 -3.70
C SER A 43 -7.27 -3.34 -5.09
N PHE A 44 -6.23 -3.19 -5.92
CA PHE A 44 -6.18 -3.79 -7.27
C PHE A 44 -4.73 -4.00 -7.75
N LEU A 45 -4.56 -4.83 -8.79
CA LEU A 45 -3.27 -5.15 -9.39
C LEU A 45 -3.14 -4.55 -10.79
N ILE A 46 -2.00 -3.91 -11.06
CA ILE A 46 -1.58 -3.48 -12.40
C ILE A 46 -0.15 -3.98 -12.61
N ASP A 47 0.10 -4.74 -13.66
CA ASP A 47 1.43 -5.29 -14.01
C ASP A 47 2.17 -5.98 -12.85
N GLY A 48 1.40 -6.65 -11.98
CA GLY A 48 1.94 -7.34 -10.80
C GLY A 48 2.32 -6.44 -9.62
N LEU A 49 2.00 -5.15 -9.70
CA LEU A 49 2.12 -4.17 -8.63
C LEU A 49 0.77 -3.95 -7.96
N LEU A 50 0.78 -3.94 -6.63
CA LEU A 50 -0.43 -3.74 -5.83
C LEU A 50 -0.65 -2.24 -5.65
N TYR A 51 -1.85 -1.77 -5.95
CA TYR A 51 -2.27 -0.38 -5.73
C TYR A 51 -3.43 -0.33 -4.76
N ASN A 52 -3.51 0.77 -4.01
CA ASN A 52 -4.65 1.11 -3.17
C ASN A 52 -5.27 2.43 -3.67
N ARG A 53 -6.59 2.43 -3.86
CA ARG A 53 -7.39 3.57 -4.27
C ARG A 53 -7.83 4.37 -3.06
N GLU A 54 -7.49 5.64 -3.08
CA GLU A 54 -8.12 6.65 -2.24
C GLU A 54 -9.17 7.45 -3.04
N LYS A 55 -9.90 8.33 -2.36
CA LYS A 55 -11.08 9.03 -2.90
C LYS A 55 -10.90 9.60 -4.31
N HIS A 56 -9.72 10.14 -4.63
CA HIS A 56 -9.41 10.75 -5.92
C HIS A 56 -8.08 10.29 -6.55
N THR A 57 -7.36 9.36 -5.92
CA THR A 57 -6.01 8.97 -6.33
C THR A 57 -5.82 7.45 -6.18
N SER A 58 -4.76 6.92 -6.77
CA SER A 58 -4.33 5.54 -6.54
C SER A 58 -2.84 5.53 -6.33
N ALA A 59 -2.41 4.88 -5.26
CA ALA A 59 -1.04 4.89 -4.80
C ALA A 59 -0.49 3.46 -4.77
N LEU A 60 0.80 3.33 -5.04
CA LEU A 60 1.50 2.05 -5.01
C LEU A 60 1.58 1.53 -3.57
N THR A 61 1.12 0.30 -3.34
CA THR A 61 1.23 -0.33 -2.03
C THR A 61 2.67 -0.77 -1.77
N VAL A 62 3.33 -0.09 -0.84
CA VAL A 62 4.66 -0.41 -0.32
C VAL A 62 4.50 -1.09 1.04
N ILE A 63 5.26 -2.14 1.31
CA ILE A 63 5.12 -2.94 2.55
C ILE A 63 6.45 -3.22 3.23
N ASP A 64 7.56 -2.99 2.52
CA ASP A 64 8.90 -3.24 3.05
C ASP A 64 9.37 -2.00 3.79
N ARG A 65 9.76 -2.16 5.05
CA ARG A 65 10.21 -1.04 5.87
C ARG A 65 11.45 -0.40 5.28
N ASP A 66 12.37 -1.17 4.72
CA ASP A 66 13.60 -0.62 4.14
C ASP A 66 13.28 0.26 2.93
N HIS A 67 12.32 -0.16 2.09
CA HIS A 67 11.84 0.65 0.97
C HIS A 67 11.09 1.90 1.44
N ILE A 68 10.24 1.78 2.47
CA ILE A 68 9.52 2.94 3.04
C ILE A 68 10.52 3.95 3.59
N SER A 69 11.50 3.49 4.39
CA SER A 69 12.56 4.34 4.95
C SER A 69 13.38 5.01 3.85
N LEU A 70 13.75 4.28 2.81
CA LEU A 70 14.45 4.84 1.66
C LEU A 70 13.63 5.92 0.96
N ILE A 71 12.35 5.67 0.69
CA ILE A 71 11.44 6.67 0.09
C ILE A 71 11.37 7.92 0.96
N LEU A 72 11.20 7.77 2.28
CA LEU A 72 11.13 8.90 3.20
C LEU A 72 12.44 9.68 3.27
N GLN A 73 13.59 8.99 3.26
CA GLN A 73 14.91 9.62 3.25
C GLN A 73 15.15 10.39 1.95
N GLU A 74 14.89 9.79 0.79
CA GLU A 74 15.01 10.45 -0.52
C GLU A 74 14.14 11.71 -0.60
N LEU A 75 12.96 11.69 0.02
CA LEU A 75 12.08 12.85 0.09
C LEU A 75 12.63 13.95 1.01
N HIS A 76 13.20 13.58 2.15
CA HIS A 76 13.88 14.51 3.04
C HIS A 76 15.08 15.19 2.37
N ASP A 77 15.88 14.39 1.65
CA ASP A 77 17.14 14.84 1.04
C ASP A 77 16.95 15.51 -0.32
N CYS A 78 15.73 15.47 -0.89
CA CYS A 78 15.44 16.06 -2.18
C CYS A 78 15.53 17.61 -2.13
N PRO A 79 16.49 18.24 -2.84
CA PRO A 79 16.70 19.68 -2.78
C PRO A 79 15.53 20.48 -3.39
N TYR A 80 14.73 19.85 -4.26
CA TYR A 80 13.51 20.43 -4.84
C TYR A 80 12.30 20.38 -3.90
N MET A 81 12.38 19.61 -2.81
CA MET A 81 11.33 19.51 -1.82
C MET A 81 11.45 20.57 -0.73
N GLY A 82 12.46 21.44 -0.76
CA GLY A 82 12.50 22.67 0.03
C GLY A 82 12.52 22.47 1.54
N HIS A 83 13.14 21.40 2.05
CA HIS A 83 13.19 21.04 3.49
C HIS A 83 11.82 21.16 4.18
N MET A 84 10.77 20.66 3.52
CA MET A 84 9.41 20.70 4.06
C MET A 84 9.28 19.84 5.33
N SER A 85 8.35 20.24 6.19
CA SER A 85 7.97 19.42 7.34
C SER A 85 7.47 18.04 6.90
N GLU A 86 7.66 17.06 7.77
CA GLU A 86 7.28 15.65 7.56
C GLU A 86 5.82 15.51 7.07
N ASP A 87 4.92 16.35 7.59
CA ASP A 87 3.49 16.35 7.24
C ASP A 87 3.18 16.76 5.80
N ARG A 88 3.98 17.65 5.20
CA ARG A 88 3.82 18.02 3.78
C ARG A 88 4.41 16.98 2.84
N ASN A 89 5.48 16.31 3.26
CA ASN A 89 6.03 15.17 2.51
C ASN A 89 5.06 13.99 2.52
N LYS A 90 4.38 13.77 3.65
CA LYS A 90 3.26 12.84 3.80
C LYS A 90 2.15 13.16 2.80
N GLU A 91 1.60 14.38 2.80
CA GLU A 91 0.47 14.74 1.91
C GLU A 91 0.78 14.50 0.41
N ARG A 92 2.00 14.82 -0.04
CA ARG A 92 2.43 14.52 -1.41
C ARG A 92 2.59 13.03 -1.71
N LEU A 93 3.02 12.25 -0.72
CA LEU A 93 3.19 10.81 -0.83
C LEU A 93 1.87 10.06 -0.95
N GLY A 94 0.80 10.54 -0.32
CA GLY A 94 -0.51 9.86 -0.34
C GLY A 94 -1.10 9.66 -1.74
N GLY A 95 -0.64 10.43 -2.73
CA GLY A 95 -0.99 10.22 -4.15
C GLY A 95 -0.12 9.20 -4.89
N THR A 96 1.04 8.82 -4.34
CA THR A 96 2.08 8.04 -5.03
C THR A 96 2.34 6.69 -4.37
N ALA A 97 2.44 6.65 -3.04
CA ALA A 97 2.71 5.44 -2.27
C ALA A 97 1.77 5.33 -1.07
N TRP A 98 1.33 4.10 -0.81
CA TRP A 98 0.43 3.75 0.28
C TRP A 98 1.02 2.60 1.07
N TRP A 99 0.85 2.61 2.39
CA TRP A 99 1.18 1.47 3.24
C TRP A 99 0.22 1.39 4.44
N PRO A 100 -0.03 0.19 4.98
CA PRO A 100 -0.95 0.04 6.11
C PRO A 100 -0.32 0.60 7.38
N LYS A 101 -1.12 1.31 8.19
CA LYS A 101 -0.70 2.03 9.40
C LYS A 101 0.25 3.18 9.10
N TRP A 102 -0.27 4.17 8.37
CA TRP A 102 0.41 5.44 8.15
C TRP A 102 0.49 6.30 9.43
N GLU A 103 -0.42 6.06 10.38
CA GLU A 103 -0.54 6.78 11.64
C GLU A 103 -0.07 5.89 12.81
N GLN A 104 1.02 6.30 13.46
CA GLN A 104 1.23 6.08 14.88
C GLN A 104 1.12 7.42 15.59
#